data_AF-A0A9X2AKI1-F1
#
_entry.id   AF-A0A9X2AKI1-F1
#
_cell.length_a   1.000
_cell.length_b   1.000
_cell.length_c   1.000
_cell.angle_alpha   90.00
_cell.angle_beta   90.00
_cell.angle_gamma   90.00
#
_symmetry.space_group_name_H-M   'P 1'
#
loop_
_entity.id
_entity.type
_entity.pdbx_description
1 polymer ?
#
loop_
_entity_poly.entity_id
_entity_poly.type
_entity_poly.pdbx_seq_one_letter_code
_entity_poly.pdbx_strand_id
1 'polypeptide(L)'
;MRKIVNLNKPKDGIVRLMIYNDDDFGSYLFGYKKLDDCSSEFDELYESENEVIKSCESEYGIKTTDWKEIPNPEPNCQHDWINPVRIKGRENGKPEFGKFEKLVNGKWIEL
;
A
#
# COMPACT_ATOMS: atom_id res chain seq x y z
N MET A 1 -9.75 0.57 4.87
CA MET A 1 -9.73 -0.86 4.43
C MET A 1 -8.61 -1.05 3.41
N ARG A 2 -8.00 -2.24 3.25
CA ARG A 2 -7.00 -2.47 2.21
C ARG A 2 -7.28 -3.69 1.34
N LYS A 3 -6.88 -3.60 0.07
CA LYS A 3 -6.96 -4.70 -0.92
C LYS A 3 -5.67 -4.80 -1.70
N ILE A 4 -5.31 -5.99 -2.18
CA ILE A 4 -4.09 -6.24 -2.95
C ILE A 4 -4.36 -7.17 -4.13
N VAL A 5 -3.61 -6.98 -5.21
CA VAL A 5 -3.64 -7.84 -6.39
C VAL A 5 -2.26 -7.94 -7.04
N ASN A 6 -1.90 -9.13 -7.52
CA ASN A 6 -0.72 -9.32 -8.36
C ASN A 6 -1.13 -9.27 -9.82
N LEU A 7 -0.32 -8.62 -10.65
CA LEU A 7 -0.57 -8.55 -12.08
C LEU A 7 -0.13 -9.85 -12.77
N ASN A 8 -0.99 -10.40 -13.62
CA ASN A 8 -0.64 -11.56 -14.45
C ASN A 8 0.39 -11.21 -15.54
N LYS A 9 0.43 -9.94 -15.94
CA LYS A 9 1.42 -9.39 -16.87
C LYS A 9 1.90 -8.05 -16.31
N PRO A 10 3.21 -7.88 -16.07
CA PRO A 10 3.74 -6.61 -15.63
C PRO A 10 3.46 -5.49 -16.63
N LYS A 11 3.23 -4.27 -16.13
CA LYS A 11 3.07 -3.05 -16.92
C LYS A 11 4.01 -2.00 -16.35
N ASP A 12 4.90 -1.45 -17.16
CA ASP A 12 5.92 -0.46 -16.75
C ASP A 12 6.76 -0.91 -15.54
N GLY A 13 7.00 -2.22 -15.44
CA GLY A 13 7.70 -2.86 -14.33
C GLY A 13 6.85 -3.09 -13.08
N ILE A 14 5.63 -2.56 -13.01
CA ILE A 14 4.69 -2.81 -11.92
C ILE A 14 4.21 -4.26 -12.00
N VAL A 15 4.20 -4.95 -10.86
CA VAL A 15 3.82 -6.37 -10.73
C VAL A 15 2.73 -6.59 -9.68
N ARG A 16 2.44 -5.60 -8.85
CA ARG A 16 1.46 -5.66 -7.77
C ARG A 16 0.85 -4.29 -7.57
N LEU A 17 -0.42 -4.26 -7.17
CA LEU A 17 -1.16 -3.06 -6.79
C LEU A 17 -1.79 -3.24 -5.40
N MET A 18 -1.96 -2.15 -4.66
CA MET A 18 -2.68 -2.13 -3.39
C MET A 18 -3.63 -0.93 -3.35
N ILE A 19 -4.84 -1.16 -2.83
CA ILE A 19 -5.79 -0.09 -2.51
C ILE A 19 -5.78 0.14 -1.01
N TYR A 20 -5.82 1.40 -0.60
CA TYR A 20 -6.16 1.81 0.75
C TYR A 20 -7.31 2.82 0.71
N ASN A 21 -8.44 2.45 1.32
CA ASN A 21 -9.54 3.37 1.54
C ASN A 21 -9.30 4.12 2.84
N ASP A 22 -9.10 5.42 2.70
CA ASP A 22 -9.00 6.42 3.74
C ASP A 22 -10.38 7.02 3.99
N ASP A 23 -10.78 7.09 5.26
CA ASP A 23 -12.15 7.49 5.61
C ASP A 23 -12.38 9.01 5.42
N ASP A 24 -11.31 9.81 5.32
CA ASP A 24 -11.38 11.27 5.22
C ASP A 24 -11.12 11.78 3.79
N PHE A 25 -10.24 11.12 3.02
CA PHE A 25 -9.74 11.65 1.75
C PHE A 25 -10.20 10.90 0.49
N GLY A 26 -10.55 9.61 0.60
CA GLY A 26 -10.90 8.79 -0.55
C GLY A 26 -10.09 7.50 -0.62
N SER A 27 -9.62 7.12 -1.81
CA SER A 27 -8.96 5.83 -2.01
C SER A 27 -7.62 5.98 -2.72
N TYR A 28 -6.57 5.52 -2.05
CA TYR A 28 -5.22 5.49 -2.59
C TYR A 28 -5.00 4.21 -3.39
N LEU A 29 -4.38 4.33 -4.56
CA LEU A 29 -3.80 3.25 -5.34
C LEU A 29 -2.27 3.31 -5.22
N PHE A 30 -1.66 2.21 -4.80
CA PHE A 30 -0.21 2.04 -4.72
C PHE A 30 0.26 1.02 -5.75
N GLY A 31 1.34 1.34 -6.48
CA GLY A 31 1.97 0.40 -7.40
C GLY A 31 3.36 -0.05 -6.95
N TYR A 32 3.71 -1.30 -7.24
CA TYR A 32 4.95 -1.93 -6.78
C TYR A 32 5.69 -2.64 -7.91
N LYS A 33 7.02 -2.47 -7.97
CA LYS A 33 7.91 -3.23 -8.86
C LYS A 33 8.37 -4.58 -8.29
N LYS A 34 7.98 -4.91 -7.05
CA LYS A 34 8.36 -6.16 -6.36
C LYS A 34 7.14 -6.90 -5.85
N LEU A 35 7.24 -8.24 -5.83
CA LEU A 35 6.26 -9.10 -5.17
C LEU A 35 6.47 -9.18 -3.66
N ASP A 36 7.70 -8.95 -3.20
CA ASP A 36 8.02 -8.83 -1.78
C ASP A 36 7.42 -7.55 -1.19
N ASP A 37 7.25 -7.53 0.13
CA ASP A 37 6.75 -6.35 0.84
C ASP A 37 7.79 -5.22 0.78
N CYS A 38 7.39 -4.07 0.23
CA CYS A 38 8.24 -2.90 0.00
C CYS A 38 7.39 -1.62 -0.02
N SER A 39 8.03 -0.46 0.00
CA SER A 39 7.35 0.81 -0.26
C SER A 39 6.82 0.83 -1.69
N SER A 40 5.78 1.61 -1.93
CA SER A 40 5.28 1.82 -3.29
C SER A 40 6.27 2.59 -4.16
N GLU A 41 6.14 2.41 -5.47
CA GLU A 41 6.85 3.18 -6.49
C GLU A 41 6.08 4.45 -6.86
N PHE A 42 4.76 4.42 -6.68
CA PHE A 42 3.87 5.55 -6.83
C PHE A 42 2.66 5.39 -5.91
N ASP A 43 2.00 6.51 -5.67
CA ASP A 43 0.68 6.63 -5.05
C ASP A 43 -0.20 7.57 -5.88
N GLU A 44 -1.48 7.21 -6.01
CA GLU A 44 -2.49 8.02 -6.67
C GLU A 44 -3.74 8.08 -5.79
N LEU A 45 -4.33 9.26 -5.64
CA LEU A 45 -5.57 9.46 -4.88
C LEU A 45 -6.77 9.55 -5.82
N TYR A 46 -7.80 8.77 -5.52
CA TYR A 46 -9.09 8.75 -6.20
C TYR A 46 -10.20 9.11 -5.22
N GLU A 47 -11.34 9.58 -5.73
CA GLU A 47 -12.47 9.97 -4.86
C GLU A 47 -13.09 8.74 -4.17
N SER A 48 -13.00 7.56 -4.78
CA SER A 48 -13.54 6.32 -4.21
C SER A 48 -12.88 5.05 -4.72
N GLU A 49 -13.05 3.95 -3.98
CA GLU A 49 -12.56 2.62 -4.36
C GLU A 49 -13.10 2.22 -5.75
N ASN A 50 -14.35 2.55 -6.06
CA ASN A 50 -14.96 2.22 -7.34
C ASN A 50 -14.24 2.87 -8.53
N GLU A 51 -13.67 4.06 -8.36
CA GLU A 51 -12.87 4.70 -9.40
C GLU A 51 -11.53 4.01 -9.56
N VAL A 52 -10.88 3.62 -8.45
CA VAL A 52 -9.64 2.84 -8.49
C VAL A 52 -9.86 1.52 -9.23
N ILE A 53 -10.95 0.81 -8.93
CA ILE A 53 -11.29 -0.47 -9.58
C ILE A 53 -11.50 -0.27 -11.09
N LYS A 54 -12.26 0.75 -11.51
CA LYS A 54 -12.48 1.05 -12.94
C LYS A 54 -11.18 1.42 -13.65
N SER A 55 -10.35 2.25 -13.01
CA SER A 55 -9.02 2.60 -13.51
C SER A 55 -8.18 1.34 -13.70
N CYS A 56 -8.11 0.48 -12.68
CA CYS A 56 -7.33 -0.76 -12.72
C CYS A 56 -7.85 -1.79 -13.74
N GLU A 57 -9.17 -1.87 -13.95
CA GLU A 57 -9.77 -2.71 -14.97
C GLU A 57 -9.37 -2.26 -16.38
N SER A 58 -9.46 -0.95 -16.65
CA SER A 58 -9.06 -0.35 -17.93
C SER A 58 -7.55 -0.47 -18.17
N GLU A 59 -6.74 -0.16 -17.17
CA GLU A 59 -5.30 0.01 -17.32
C GLU A 59 -4.49 -1.27 -17.19
N TYR A 60 -4.96 -2.21 -16.36
CA TYR A 60 -4.23 -3.42 -15.99
C TYR A 60 -5.04 -4.70 -16.27
N GLY A 61 -6.31 -4.59 -16.68
CA GLY A 61 -7.19 -5.73 -16.93
C GLY A 61 -7.58 -6.48 -15.67
N ILE A 62 -7.53 -5.81 -14.51
CA ILE A 62 -7.85 -6.41 -13.20
C ILE A 62 -9.34 -6.30 -12.92
N LYS A 63 -9.98 -7.42 -12.60
CA LYS A 63 -11.40 -7.49 -12.24
C LYS A 63 -11.59 -7.26 -10.75
N THR A 64 -12.76 -6.81 -10.35
CA THR A 64 -13.14 -6.67 -8.93
C THR A 64 -12.89 -7.95 -8.12
N THR A 65 -13.10 -9.12 -8.71
CA THR A 65 -12.91 -10.43 -8.06
C THR A 65 -11.46 -10.84 -7.86
N ASP A 66 -10.50 -10.17 -8.52
CA ASP A 66 -9.08 -10.51 -8.42
C ASP A 66 -8.43 -9.92 -7.16
N TRP A 67 -9.06 -8.88 -6.59
CA TRP A 67 -8.60 -8.20 -5.39
C TRP A 67 -8.80 -9.07 -4.14
N LYS A 68 -7.78 -9.10 -3.29
CA LYS A 68 -7.82 -9.79 -2.00
C LYS A 68 -7.76 -8.77 -0.88
N GLU A 69 -8.68 -8.87 0.07
CA GLU A 69 -8.65 -8.03 1.27
C GLU A 69 -7.43 -8.38 2.15
N ILE A 70 -6.81 -7.35 2.71
CA ILE A 70 -5.73 -7.47 3.68
C ILE A 70 -6.02 -6.54 4.87
N PRO A 71 -5.57 -6.87 6.10
CA PRO A 71 -5.81 -6.03 7.27
C PRO A 71 -5.12 -4.67 7.11
N ASN A 72 -5.61 -3.63 7.79
CA ASN A 72 -4.83 -2.39 7.97
C ASN A 72 -3.57 -2.69 8.81
N PRO A 73 -2.48 -1.91 8.65
CA PRO A 73 -1.31 -2.06 9.52
C PRO A 73 -1.61 -1.50 10.92
N GLU A 74 -0.66 -1.64 11.85
CA GLU A 74 -0.75 -1.03 13.18
C GLU A 74 -0.87 0.51 13.08
N PRO A 75 -1.46 1.19 14.10
CA PRO A 75 -1.56 2.65 14.10
C PRO A 75 -0.22 3.34 13.84
N ASN A 76 -0.26 4.48 13.14
CA ASN A 76 0.91 5.27 12.72
C ASN A 76 1.86 4.59 11.72
N CYS A 77 1.51 3.42 11.18
CA CYS A 77 2.24 2.79 10.09
C CYS A 77 1.83 3.38 8.73
N GLN A 78 2.69 3.16 7.74
CA GLN A 78 2.39 3.48 6.36
C GLN A 78 1.46 2.42 5.77
N HIS A 79 0.49 2.88 4.98
CA HIS A 79 -0.53 2.01 4.39
C HIS A 79 -0.06 1.31 3.10
N ASP A 80 1.04 1.77 2.50
CA ASP A 80 1.67 1.19 1.31
C ASP A 80 2.53 -0.06 1.61
N TRP A 81 2.71 -0.44 2.88
CA TRP A 81 3.40 -1.68 3.27
C TRP A 81 2.43 -2.73 3.76
N ILE A 82 2.56 -3.99 3.35
CA ILE A 82 1.72 -5.08 3.85
C ILE A 82 1.92 -5.24 5.35
N ASN A 83 3.17 -5.39 5.79
CA ASN A 83 3.50 -5.47 7.21
C ASN A 83 3.53 -4.07 7.86
N PRO A 84 3.39 -3.97 9.19
CA PRO A 84 3.53 -2.72 9.90
C PRO A 84 4.94 -2.14 9.73
N VAL A 85 5.04 -1.05 8.97
CA VAL A 85 6.25 -0.26 8.76
C VAL A 85 5.93 1.20 9.00
N ARG A 86 6.81 1.92 9.69
CA ARG A 86 6.60 3.33 10.03
C ARG A 86 7.88 4.14 9.85
N ILE A 87 7.73 5.46 9.78
CA ILE A 87 8.86 6.39 9.89
C ILE A 87 9.39 6.35 11.32
N LYS A 88 10.71 6.17 11.47
CA LYS A 88 11.40 6.15 12.75
C LYS A 88 11.09 7.43 13.55
N GLY A 89 10.78 7.28 14.83
CA GLY A 89 10.50 8.40 15.73
C GLY A 89 9.15 9.11 15.51
N ARG A 90 8.31 8.70 14.55
CA ARG A 90 6.98 9.29 14.31
C ARG A 90 6.07 9.24 15.54
N GLU A 91 6.08 8.13 16.27
CA GLU A 91 5.29 7.97 17.50
C GLU A 91 5.65 8.97 18.61
N ASN A 92 6.89 9.46 18.60
CA ASN A 92 7.42 10.39 19.59
C ASN A 92 7.36 11.86 19.11
N GLY A 93 6.69 12.12 17.98
CA GLY A 93 6.64 13.45 17.35
C GLY A 93 7.97 13.92 16.76
N LYS A 94 8.93 13.01 16.56
CA LYS A 94 10.28 13.31 16.03
C LYS A 94 10.58 12.42 14.82
N PRO A 95 9.87 12.59 13.69
CA PRO A 95 10.06 11.75 12.51
C PRO A 95 11.45 11.93 11.90
N GLU A 96 12.17 10.84 11.71
CA GLU A 96 13.37 10.78 10.86
C GLU A 96 12.95 10.37 9.46
N PHE A 97 12.51 11.33 8.64
CA PHE A 97 12.04 11.07 7.27
C PHE A 97 13.09 10.31 6.45
N GLY A 98 12.64 9.29 5.72
CA GLY A 98 13.50 8.38 4.95
C GLY A 98 14.12 7.24 5.75
N LYS A 99 13.94 7.20 7.08
CA LYS A 99 14.32 6.04 7.92
C LYS A 99 13.08 5.30 8.38
N PHE A 100 13.07 3.99 8.18
CA PHE A 100 11.92 3.15 8.44
C PHE A 100 12.21 2.09 9.50
N GLU A 101 11.18 1.73 10.25
CA GLU A 101 11.21 0.60 11.18
C GLU A 101 10.06 -0.35 10.86
N LYS A 102 10.32 -1.66 10.91
CA LYS A 102 9.33 -2.72 10.75
C LYS A 102 9.04 -3.40 12.08
N LEU A 103 7.78 -3.73 12.34
CA LEU A 103 7.40 -4.51 13.51
C LEU A 103 7.70 -5.99 13.29
N VAL A 104 8.62 -6.55 14.08
CA VAL A 104 9.01 -7.96 14.05
C VAL A 104 8.94 -8.51 15.47
N ASN A 105 8.09 -9.50 15.70
CA ASN A 105 7.89 -10.14 17.02
C ASN A 105 7.66 -9.12 18.16
N GLY A 106 6.84 -8.09 17.90
CA GLY A 106 6.51 -7.05 18.87
C GLY A 106 7.61 -6.00 19.11
N LYS A 107 8.69 -6.01 18.32
CA LYS A 107 9.79 -5.03 18.39
C LYS A 107 9.97 -4.30 17.07
N TRP A 108 10.25 -3.01 17.15
CA TRP A 108 10.58 -2.19 15.98
C TRP A 108 12.05 -2.37 15.62
N ILE A 109 12.31 -2.76 14.38
CA ILE A 109 13.64 -3.01 13.82
C ILE A 109 13.84 -2.09 12.62
N GLU A 110 14.97 -1.38 12.57
CA GLU A 110 15.34 -0.52 11.45
C GLU A 110 15.51 -1.34 10.16
N LEU A 111 14.96 -0.82 9.05
CA LEU A 111 15.02 -1.42 7.70
C LEU A 111 16.24 -0.96 6.91
#